data_AF-A0A0Q7G622-F1
#
_entry.id   AF-A0A0Q7G622-F1
#
_cell.length_a   1.000
_cell.length_b   1.000
_cell.length_c   1.000
_cell.angle_alpha   90.00
_cell.angle_beta   90.00
_cell.angle_gamma   90.00
#
_symmetry.space_group_name_H-M   'P 1'
#
loop_
_entity.id
_entity.type
_entity.pdbx_description
1 polymer ?
#
loop_
_entity_poly.entity_id
_entity_poly.type
_entity_poly.pdbx_seq_one_letter_code
_entity_poly.pdbx_strand_id
1 'polypeptide(L)'
;MIQHQEKISENKTQAAAANINRGATAVQLKDNREHSVVQQKLSKNNTANEIPIQRVEKNAAVTWNVTHLVELTGGSLFGEGNGLTNELSPAEGGQLKQGDKLVIDDAPVLISRRGSNQENAPKRKEDKKGEKVYEWVQVLAIIHNTGLVTRFPANKMYVRKETIHVQEVEKPKDPTTNHIELRNIEDWEKEGMPLELAKIAVMWGNKGRLERRRSTGVIAINKEDRTKRYKGSGRYWGQEDDGWDVAKDMAYEKHKPTEPDAKQWRIKAVIKGTDKLVGVLIVEERDGSLYLRWMIGNPNIKGGGTALLAAVKILLQAHGTADKIDVTSAYTAKDSYTKADFVVNKDDQDEEDNADEDHKEKDDKEKDGDKEHKKGEEFELTLSKADSRKKTIPEEYRSFVPIPYGKNKKEEEKEPHLNNKKELDEEGDLREAMRILGLGSLD
;
A
#
# COMPACT_ATOMS: atom_id res chain seq x y z
N MET A 1 42.87 56.97 -53.10
CA MET A 1 41.68 57.66 -52.56
C MET A 1 41.18 56.79 -51.41
N ILE A 2 41.56 57.08 -50.15
CA ILE A 2 40.83 57.94 -49.18
C ILE A 2 39.50 57.25 -48.78
N GLN A 3 39.13 56.92 -47.53
CA GLN A 3 39.67 57.10 -46.16
C GLN A 3 38.78 56.30 -45.16
N HIS A 4 39.28 56.11 -43.91
CA HIS A 4 38.59 55.79 -42.63
C HIS A 4 37.95 54.39 -42.46
N GLN A 5 38.36 53.46 -41.58
CA GLN A 5 38.87 53.45 -40.18
C GLN A 5 37.88 53.95 -39.11
N GLU A 6 37.37 53.03 -38.27
CA GLU A 6 37.56 53.07 -36.81
C GLU A 6 37.28 51.71 -36.11
N LYS A 7 38.22 51.36 -35.22
CA LYS A 7 38.21 50.27 -34.21
C LYS A 7 37.67 50.84 -32.90
N ILE A 8 37.29 49.96 -31.95
CA ILE A 8 37.51 50.01 -30.47
C ILE A 8 36.76 48.77 -29.91
N SER A 9 37.25 47.93 -29.00
CA SER A 9 38.55 47.69 -28.37
C SER A 9 38.48 46.35 -27.62
N GLU A 10 39.40 45.43 -27.88
CA GLU A 10 39.78 44.38 -26.94
C GLU A 10 40.80 44.96 -25.96
N ASN A 11 40.69 44.65 -24.67
CA ASN A 11 41.80 44.81 -23.73
C ASN A 11 42.06 43.49 -23.01
N LYS A 12 43.18 42.87 -23.40
CA LYS A 12 43.89 41.81 -22.69
C LYS A 12 44.73 42.43 -21.59
N THR A 13 44.66 41.86 -20.39
CA THR A 13 45.56 42.14 -19.28
C THR A 13 46.77 41.21 -19.33
N GLN A 14 47.97 41.76 -19.55
CA GLN A 14 49.25 41.13 -19.23
C GLN A 14 50.32 42.19 -19.01
N ALA A 15 50.89 42.24 -17.80
CA ALA A 15 52.23 42.71 -17.41
C ALA A 15 52.25 42.80 -15.87
N ALA A 16 53.30 42.50 -15.11
CA ALA A 16 54.62 41.91 -15.38
C ALA A 16 55.20 41.49 -14.01
N ALA A 17 56.17 40.58 -14.03
CA ALA A 17 56.90 40.07 -12.87
C ALA A 17 58.25 40.81 -12.66
N ALA A 18 58.68 40.92 -11.40
CA ALA A 18 60.07 40.96 -10.86
C ALA A 18 59.95 41.34 -9.34
N ASN A 19 60.70 40.88 -8.34
CA ASN A 19 61.96 40.13 -8.24
C ASN A 19 62.14 39.61 -6.77
N ILE A 20 62.51 38.33 -6.62
CA ILE A 20 63.57 37.72 -5.76
C ILE A 20 63.77 38.11 -4.25
N ASN A 21 63.63 37.07 -3.40
CA ASN A 21 64.32 36.71 -2.12
C ASN A 21 64.21 37.55 -0.83
N ARG A 22 63.55 36.99 0.20
CA ARG A 22 64.11 36.51 1.50
C ARG A 22 63.04 36.54 2.61
N GLY A 23 62.92 35.42 3.34
CA GLY A 23 62.54 35.44 4.76
C GLY A 23 61.06 35.20 5.09
N ALA A 24 60.76 33.95 5.46
CA ALA A 24 59.88 33.58 6.58
C ALA A 24 58.66 34.46 6.91
N THR A 25 57.50 34.16 6.30
CA THR A 25 56.23 33.81 6.97
C THR A 25 55.16 33.66 5.89
N ALA A 26 54.86 32.42 5.52
CA ALA A 26 53.69 32.14 4.70
C ALA A 26 52.44 32.30 5.59
N VAL A 27 51.77 33.45 5.50
CA VAL A 27 50.38 33.57 5.96
C VAL A 27 49.54 32.74 5.01
N GLN A 28 49.36 31.46 5.35
CA GLN A 28 48.28 30.64 4.80
C GLN A 28 46.98 31.28 5.27
N LEU A 29 46.36 32.08 4.40
CA LEU A 29 44.92 32.34 4.50
C LEU A 29 44.22 31.00 4.23
N LYS A 30 44.06 30.20 5.28
CA LYS A 30 43.13 29.07 5.29
C LYS A 30 41.76 29.64 4.97
N ASP A 31 41.21 29.22 3.84
CA ASP A 31 39.81 29.45 3.52
C ASP A 31 38.97 28.62 4.50
N ASN A 32 38.71 29.17 5.68
CA ASN A 32 37.87 28.58 6.73
C ASN A 32 36.38 28.82 6.41
N ARG A 33 35.96 28.67 5.15
CA ARG A 33 34.55 28.47 4.82
C ARG A 33 34.20 27.02 5.10
N GLU A 34 34.16 26.69 6.38
CA GLU A 34 33.40 25.52 6.81
C GLU A 34 31.97 25.70 6.32
N HIS A 35 31.51 24.81 5.45
CA HIS A 35 30.11 24.75 5.07
C HIS A 35 29.28 24.68 6.35
N SER A 36 28.38 25.66 6.52
CA SER A 36 27.41 25.66 7.61
C SER A 36 26.81 24.26 7.77
N VAL A 37 26.61 23.82 9.00
CA VAL A 37 25.97 22.54 9.35
C VAL A 37 24.65 22.34 8.60
N VAL A 38 23.97 23.43 8.21
CA VAL A 38 22.76 23.42 7.40
C VAL A 38 23.03 23.11 5.92
N GLN A 39 24.11 23.63 5.33
CA GLN A 39 24.52 23.29 3.96
C GLN A 39 25.00 21.84 3.84
N GLN A 40 25.70 21.30 4.87
CA GLN A 40 26.03 19.88 4.92
C GLN A 40 24.79 18.97 5.10
N LYS A 41 23.74 19.44 5.80
CA LYS A 41 22.47 18.70 5.92
C LYS A 41 21.67 18.67 4.62
N LEU A 42 21.72 19.74 3.82
CA LEU A 42 21.05 19.79 2.52
C LEU A 42 21.78 18.99 1.44
N SER A 43 23.12 18.97 1.44
CA SER A 43 23.90 18.18 0.47
C SER A 43 24.02 16.69 0.84
N LYS A 44 23.79 16.31 2.11
CA LYS A 44 23.67 14.89 2.51
C LYS A 44 22.29 14.28 2.25
N ASN A 45 21.26 15.08 2.02
CA ASN A 45 19.99 14.61 1.49
C ASN A 45 20.06 14.54 -0.04
N ASN A 46 20.97 13.71 -0.54
CA ASN A 46 20.94 13.27 -1.92
C ASN A 46 19.58 12.61 -2.19
N THR A 47 18.97 13.03 -3.29
CA THR A 47 17.74 12.62 -3.97
C THR A 47 17.63 11.12 -4.33
N ALA A 48 18.27 10.23 -3.56
CA ALA A 48 18.28 8.78 -3.79
C ALA A 48 17.25 8.01 -2.95
N ASN A 49 16.53 8.67 -2.04
CA ASN A 49 15.48 8.09 -1.18
C ASN A 49 14.11 8.75 -1.41
N GLU A 50 13.78 9.10 -2.66
CA GLU A 50 12.39 9.40 -2.99
C GLU A 50 11.60 8.09 -2.97
N ILE A 51 10.84 7.87 -1.91
CA ILE A 51 9.76 6.87 -1.88
C ILE A 51 8.95 7.10 -3.17
N PRO A 52 8.76 6.11 -4.06
CA PRO A 52 7.95 6.31 -5.25
C PRO A 52 6.54 6.69 -4.81
N ILE A 53 6.20 7.98 -4.97
CA ILE A 53 4.89 8.50 -4.61
C ILE A 53 3.93 7.99 -5.68
N GLN A 54 2.96 7.17 -5.27
CA GLN A 54 1.97 6.58 -6.16
C GLN A 54 1.09 7.70 -6.73
N ARG A 55 1.19 7.91 -8.04
CA ARG A 55 0.38 8.88 -8.78
C ARG A 55 -0.94 8.24 -9.18
N VAL A 56 -2.06 8.63 -8.55
CA VAL A 56 -3.41 8.18 -8.93
C VAL A 56 -4.18 9.36 -9.50
N GLU A 57 -4.74 9.18 -10.70
CA GLU A 57 -5.66 10.16 -11.26
C GLU A 57 -6.91 10.21 -10.38
N LYS A 58 -7.19 11.38 -9.81
CA LYS A 58 -8.38 11.61 -9.00
C LYS A 58 -9.16 12.78 -9.53
N ASN A 59 -10.48 12.68 -9.43
CA ASN A 59 -11.34 13.83 -9.65
C ASN A 59 -11.27 14.74 -8.43
N ALA A 60 -11.20 16.04 -8.64
CA ALA A 60 -11.25 17.05 -7.60
C ALA A 60 -12.16 18.20 -8.03
N ALA A 61 -12.62 18.98 -7.05
CA ALA A 61 -13.41 20.18 -7.29
C ALA A 61 -12.80 21.36 -6.54
N VAL A 62 -12.76 22.53 -7.17
CA VAL A 62 -12.28 23.76 -6.54
C VAL A 62 -13.28 24.20 -5.45
N THR A 63 -12.79 24.38 -4.23
CA THR A 63 -13.63 24.77 -3.08
C THR A 63 -13.59 26.26 -2.78
N TRP A 64 -12.55 26.96 -3.23
CA TRP A 64 -12.39 28.39 -3.03
C TRP A 64 -13.06 29.18 -4.15
N ASN A 65 -13.44 30.43 -3.87
CA ASN A 65 -14.05 31.33 -4.86
C ASN A 65 -13.19 31.46 -6.12
N VAL A 66 -11.87 31.55 -5.92
CA VAL A 66 -10.86 31.63 -6.97
C VAL A 66 -9.64 30.82 -6.54
N THR A 67 -9.08 30.04 -7.45
CA THR A 67 -7.75 29.44 -7.31
C THR A 67 -6.97 29.55 -8.62
N HIS A 68 -5.64 29.55 -8.53
CA HIS A 68 -4.77 29.80 -9.68
C HIS A 68 -4.01 28.53 -10.06
N LEU A 69 -3.89 28.29 -11.37
CA LEU A 69 -2.98 27.29 -11.92
C LEU A 69 -1.62 27.90 -12.14
N VAL A 70 -0.60 27.15 -11.70
CA VAL A 70 0.79 27.57 -11.78
C VAL A 70 1.56 26.60 -12.66
N GLU A 71 2.30 27.13 -13.63
CA GLU A 71 3.21 26.34 -14.46
C GLU A 71 4.57 26.16 -13.76
N LEU A 72 5.07 24.93 -13.74
CA LEU A 72 6.42 24.64 -13.29
C LEU A 72 7.43 25.02 -14.38
N THR A 73 8.17 26.12 -14.18
CA THR A 73 9.21 26.58 -15.10
C THR A 73 10.57 26.56 -14.43
N GLY A 74 11.59 26.00 -15.09
CA GLY A 74 12.96 25.94 -14.54
C GLY A 74 13.09 25.20 -13.20
N GLY A 75 12.19 24.26 -12.90
CA GLY A 75 12.16 23.54 -11.61
C GLY A 75 11.57 24.35 -10.44
N SER A 76 10.98 25.52 -10.70
CA SER A 76 10.35 26.38 -9.70
C SER A 76 8.92 26.74 -10.08
N LEU A 77 8.02 26.75 -9.09
CA LEU A 77 6.65 27.25 -9.26
C LEU A 77 6.57 28.79 -9.28
N PHE A 78 7.63 29.51 -8.91
CA PHE A 78 7.55 30.96 -8.66
C PHE A 78 8.61 31.80 -9.40
N GLY A 79 9.32 31.23 -10.38
CA GLY A 79 10.35 31.93 -11.15
C GLY A 79 11.45 32.59 -10.29
N GLU A 80 12.21 33.52 -10.90
CA GLU A 80 13.39 34.18 -10.29
C GLU A 80 13.07 35.43 -9.43
N GLY A 81 11.81 35.70 -9.06
CA GLY A 81 11.55 36.81 -8.13
C GLY A 81 10.12 37.32 -7.95
N ASN A 82 9.20 37.04 -8.87
CA ASN A 82 7.80 37.44 -8.73
C ASN A 82 6.89 36.20 -8.62
N GLY A 83 6.11 36.12 -7.54
CA GLY A 83 5.27 34.96 -7.22
C GLY A 83 4.14 34.69 -8.21
N LEU A 84 3.85 35.66 -9.10
CA LEU A 84 2.83 35.55 -10.14
C LEU A 84 3.42 35.24 -11.52
N THR A 85 4.75 35.16 -11.66
CA THR A 85 5.42 35.05 -12.98
C THR A 85 5.03 33.79 -13.74
N ASN A 86 4.66 32.74 -13.00
CA ASN A 86 4.32 31.43 -13.52
C ASN A 86 2.83 31.12 -13.41
N GLU A 87 2.01 32.07 -12.94
CA GLU A 87 0.56 31.91 -13.01
C GLU A 87 0.13 32.04 -14.47
N LEU A 88 -0.68 31.08 -14.93
CA LEU A 88 -1.30 31.24 -16.24
C LEU A 88 -2.20 32.47 -16.23
N SER A 89 -2.26 33.16 -17.37
CA SER A 89 -3.18 34.27 -17.49
C SER A 89 -4.63 33.77 -17.38
N PRO A 90 -5.58 34.61 -16.91
CA PRO A 90 -7.00 34.23 -16.90
C PRO A 90 -7.53 33.83 -18.29
N ALA A 91 -6.98 34.40 -19.36
CA ALA A 91 -7.35 34.10 -20.75
C ALA A 91 -6.94 32.67 -21.18
N GLU A 92 -5.92 32.10 -20.55
CA GLU A 92 -5.42 30.74 -20.82
C GLU A 92 -6.01 29.71 -19.85
N GLY A 93 -6.97 30.11 -19.01
CA GLY A 93 -7.57 29.24 -18.00
C GLY A 93 -6.77 29.15 -16.70
N GLY A 94 -5.85 30.10 -16.45
CA GLY A 94 -5.06 30.14 -15.23
C GLY A 94 -5.83 30.47 -13.95
N GLN A 95 -7.08 30.93 -14.09
CA GLN A 95 -7.97 31.24 -12.97
C GLN A 95 -9.14 30.26 -12.95
N LEU A 96 -9.17 29.39 -11.95
CA LEU A 96 -10.23 28.44 -11.70
C LEU A 96 -11.23 29.02 -10.69
N LYS A 97 -12.51 28.72 -10.88
CA LYS A 97 -13.61 29.18 -10.03
C LYS A 97 -14.14 28.06 -9.16
N GLN A 98 -14.81 28.43 -8.06
CA GLN A 98 -15.49 27.46 -7.21
C GLN A 98 -16.43 26.55 -8.03
N GLY A 99 -16.30 25.24 -7.82
CA GLY A 99 -17.09 24.22 -8.52
C GLY A 99 -16.46 23.72 -9.82
N ASP A 100 -15.43 24.36 -10.36
CA ASP A 100 -14.67 23.82 -11.49
C ASP A 100 -14.09 22.45 -11.11
N LYS A 101 -14.20 21.51 -12.04
CA LYS A 101 -13.77 20.13 -11.83
C LYS A 101 -12.37 19.94 -12.41
N LEU A 102 -11.53 19.19 -11.71
CA LEU A 102 -10.15 18.92 -12.06
C LEU A 102 -9.91 17.42 -12.10
N VAL A 103 -9.03 16.99 -12.99
CA VAL A 103 -8.37 15.68 -12.90
C VAL A 103 -6.97 15.96 -12.39
N ILE A 104 -6.65 15.45 -11.20
CA ILE A 104 -5.38 15.70 -10.51
C ILE A 104 -4.60 14.40 -10.34
N ASP A 105 -3.30 14.56 -10.13
CA ASP A 105 -2.41 13.55 -9.58
C ASP A 105 -2.30 13.81 -8.06
N ASP A 106 -2.77 12.87 -7.24
CA ASP A 106 -2.92 13.03 -5.80
C ASP A 106 -1.62 12.91 -5.01
N ALA A 107 -0.53 12.54 -5.68
CA ALA A 107 0.82 12.65 -5.18
C ALA A 107 1.19 14.13 -5.00
N PRO A 108 1.49 14.62 -3.78
CA PRO A 108 2.05 15.96 -3.63
C PRO A 108 3.42 15.98 -4.30
N VAL A 109 3.56 16.78 -5.35
CA VAL A 109 4.80 16.82 -6.14
C VAL A 109 5.75 17.87 -5.57
N LEU A 110 5.23 18.92 -4.93
CA LEU A 110 6.03 20.05 -4.47
C LEU A 110 5.53 20.61 -3.13
N ILE A 111 6.49 20.79 -2.22
CA ILE A 111 6.30 21.45 -0.92
C ILE A 111 6.93 22.84 -1.01
N SER A 112 6.12 23.89 -0.93
CA SER A 112 6.59 25.28 -0.98
C SER A 112 6.52 25.95 0.39
N ARG A 113 7.58 26.67 0.79
CA ARG A 113 7.59 27.48 2.02
C ARG A 113 6.98 28.88 1.85
N ARG A 114 6.31 29.18 0.73
CA ARG A 114 5.80 30.53 0.42
C ARG A 114 4.27 30.60 0.44
N GLY A 115 3.78 31.51 1.28
CA GLY A 115 2.42 31.88 1.69
C GLY A 115 1.32 32.04 0.63
N SER A 116 0.11 31.58 0.97
CA SER A 116 -1.17 31.75 0.28
C SER A 116 -1.74 33.16 0.27
N ASN A 117 -1.04 34.14 0.84
CA ASN A 117 -1.58 35.47 1.13
C ASN A 117 -1.05 36.59 0.22
N GLN A 118 -0.58 36.24 -0.99
CA GLN A 118 -0.31 37.24 -2.01
C GLN A 118 -1.59 37.91 -2.53
N GLU A 119 -2.72 37.21 -2.46
CA GLU A 119 -4.02 37.68 -2.98
C GLU A 119 -4.92 38.35 -1.90
N ASN A 120 -4.54 38.30 -0.61
CA ASN A 120 -5.33 38.86 0.51
C ASN A 120 -4.46 39.75 1.43
N ALA A 121 -4.66 41.07 1.37
CA ALA A 121 -3.79 42.07 2.01
C ALA A 121 -3.67 41.97 3.55
N PRO A 122 -4.73 41.73 4.33
CA PRO A 122 -4.65 41.48 5.78
C PRO A 122 -3.78 40.29 6.15
N LYS A 123 -3.96 39.15 5.47
CA LYS A 123 -3.24 37.91 5.79
C LYS A 123 -1.75 37.96 5.40
N ARG A 124 -1.37 38.86 4.49
CA ARG A 124 0.03 39.15 4.11
C ARG A 124 0.87 39.67 5.30
N LYS A 125 0.25 40.29 6.32
CA LYS A 125 0.93 40.71 7.56
C LYS A 125 1.13 39.56 8.55
N GLU A 126 0.26 38.55 8.56
CA GLU A 126 0.35 37.38 9.45
C GLU A 126 1.41 36.38 8.98
N ASP A 127 1.57 36.16 7.68
CA ASP A 127 2.58 35.24 7.14
C ASP A 127 4.03 35.67 7.42
N LYS A 128 4.26 36.95 7.77
CA LYS A 128 5.58 37.40 8.26
C LYS A 128 5.95 36.78 9.61
N LYS A 129 5.01 36.15 10.33
CA LYS A 129 5.20 35.59 11.67
C LYS A 129 5.29 34.06 11.72
N GLY A 130 5.27 33.32 10.61
CA GLY A 130 5.44 31.86 10.65
C GLY A 130 5.77 31.21 9.30
N GLU A 131 6.51 30.09 9.35
CA GLU A 131 6.79 29.24 8.19
C GLU A 131 5.55 28.43 7.82
N LYS A 132 4.75 28.90 6.86
CA LYS A 132 3.69 28.06 6.27
C LYS A 132 4.24 27.28 5.09
N VAL A 133 4.01 25.98 5.16
CA VAL A 133 4.37 24.99 4.14
C VAL A 133 3.10 24.63 3.37
N TYR A 134 3.13 24.77 2.05
CA TYR A 134 2.01 24.51 1.15
C TYR A 134 2.27 23.30 0.29
N GLU A 135 1.25 22.46 0.13
CA GLU A 135 1.28 21.28 -0.71
C GLU A 135 0.66 21.58 -2.08
N TRP A 136 1.39 21.25 -3.14
CA TRP A 136 0.94 21.41 -4.52
C TRP A 136 0.71 20.05 -5.16
N VAL A 137 -0.45 19.90 -5.80
CA VAL A 137 -0.84 18.72 -6.55
C VAL A 137 -0.84 19.04 -8.04
N GLN A 138 -0.45 18.06 -8.85
CA GLN A 138 -0.37 18.25 -10.29
C GLN A 138 -1.76 18.16 -10.92
N VAL A 139 -2.06 19.06 -11.84
CA VAL A 139 -3.32 19.08 -12.60
C VAL A 139 -3.08 18.49 -13.98
N LEU A 140 -3.84 17.43 -14.30
CA LEU A 140 -3.79 16.73 -15.58
C LEU A 140 -4.82 17.30 -16.56
N ALA A 141 -5.99 17.69 -16.06
CA ALA A 141 -7.02 18.33 -16.87
C ALA A 141 -7.94 19.24 -16.05
N ILE A 142 -8.53 20.23 -16.72
CA ILE A 142 -9.70 20.98 -16.23
C ILE A 142 -10.92 20.48 -16.98
N ILE A 143 -12.01 20.27 -16.25
CA ILE A 143 -13.35 20.06 -16.78
C ILE A 143 -14.17 21.30 -16.42
N HIS A 144 -14.31 22.20 -17.38
CA HIS A 144 -15.07 23.45 -17.20
C HIS A 144 -16.56 23.15 -16.98
N ASN A 145 -17.30 24.08 -16.37
CA ASN A 145 -18.75 23.95 -16.20
C ASN A 145 -19.52 23.80 -17.52
N THR A 146 -18.92 24.19 -18.65
CA THR A 146 -19.45 23.99 -20.00
C THR A 146 -19.31 22.56 -20.52
N GLY A 147 -18.61 21.68 -19.78
CA GLY A 147 -18.24 20.33 -20.22
C GLY A 147 -16.98 20.25 -21.08
N LEU A 148 -16.38 21.40 -21.42
CA LEU A 148 -15.10 21.43 -22.15
C LEU A 148 -13.98 20.86 -21.27
N VAL A 149 -13.20 19.94 -21.83
CA VAL A 149 -12.03 19.35 -21.15
C VAL A 149 -10.74 19.93 -21.73
N THR A 150 -9.99 20.64 -20.90
CA THR A 150 -8.65 21.15 -21.24
C THR A 150 -7.61 20.23 -20.60
N ARG A 151 -6.87 19.47 -21.41
CA ARG A 151 -5.78 18.60 -20.93
C ARG A 151 -4.45 19.33 -20.97
N PHE A 152 -3.62 19.09 -19.97
CA PHE A 152 -2.28 19.65 -19.89
C PHE A 152 -1.21 18.60 -20.18
N PRO A 153 -0.03 19.01 -20.69
CA PRO A 153 1.12 18.13 -20.74
C PRO A 153 1.48 17.66 -19.33
N ALA A 154 1.90 16.40 -19.20
CA ALA A 154 2.33 15.86 -17.93
C ALA A 154 3.43 16.73 -17.29
N ASN A 155 3.35 16.91 -15.96
CA ASN A 155 4.31 17.60 -15.09
C ASN A 155 4.45 19.11 -15.28
N LYS A 156 3.43 19.79 -15.81
CA LYS A 156 3.50 21.26 -16.01
C LYS A 156 2.62 22.06 -15.09
N MET A 157 1.38 21.64 -14.86
CA MET A 157 0.40 22.46 -14.15
C MET A 157 0.20 21.98 -12.72
N TYR A 158 0.12 22.93 -11.80
CA TYR A 158 -0.06 22.68 -10.38
C TYR A 158 -1.15 23.56 -9.79
N VAL A 159 -1.88 23.00 -8.82
CA VAL A 159 -2.85 23.70 -7.97
C VAL A 159 -2.54 23.40 -6.51
N ARG A 160 -2.92 24.31 -5.62
CA ARG A 160 -2.77 24.10 -4.19
C ARG A 160 -3.74 23.04 -3.69
N LYS A 161 -3.26 22.12 -2.86
CA LYS A 161 -4.07 21.03 -2.34
C LYS A 161 -5.21 21.53 -1.46
N GLU A 162 -5.01 22.61 -0.71
CA GLU A 162 -6.03 23.16 0.19
C GLU A 162 -7.16 23.94 -0.51
N THR A 163 -6.99 24.29 -1.80
CA THR A 163 -8.01 25.02 -2.58
C THR A 163 -8.95 24.09 -3.34
N ILE A 164 -8.74 22.78 -3.22
CA ILE A 164 -9.52 21.74 -3.89
C ILE A 164 -10.02 20.71 -2.88
N HIS A 165 -11.11 20.05 -3.23
CA HIS A 165 -11.60 18.87 -2.55
C HIS A 165 -11.45 17.69 -3.51
N VAL A 166 -10.57 16.76 -3.16
CA VAL A 166 -10.45 15.50 -3.89
C VAL A 166 -11.73 14.73 -3.68
N GLN A 167 -12.49 14.51 -4.74
CA GLN A 167 -13.69 13.73 -4.67
C GLN A 167 -13.25 12.30 -4.37
N GLU A 168 -13.68 11.77 -3.23
CA GLU A 168 -13.69 10.34 -3.05
C GLU A 168 -14.49 9.80 -4.23
N VAL A 169 -13.83 9.01 -5.09
CA VAL A 169 -14.56 8.21 -6.06
C VAL A 169 -15.52 7.42 -5.20
N GLU A 170 -16.80 7.77 -5.25
CA GLU A 170 -17.84 6.95 -4.66
C GLU A 170 -17.62 5.60 -5.32
N LYS A 171 -16.94 4.70 -4.60
CA LYS A 171 -16.81 3.32 -5.03
C LYS A 171 -18.26 2.96 -5.28
N PRO A 172 -18.65 2.61 -6.52
CA PRO A 172 -20.05 2.36 -6.84
C PRO A 172 -20.56 1.50 -5.69
N LYS A 173 -21.56 2.02 -4.96
CA LYS A 173 -22.22 1.28 -3.89
C LYS A 173 -22.73 0.05 -4.59
N ASP A 174 -21.92 -1.00 -4.59
CA ASP A 174 -22.17 -2.20 -5.34
C ASP A 174 -23.50 -2.70 -4.78
N PRO A 175 -24.60 -2.60 -5.54
CA PRO A 175 -25.94 -2.90 -5.02
C PRO A 175 -26.04 -4.37 -4.61
N THR A 176 -25.04 -5.17 -4.98
CA THR A 176 -24.73 -6.45 -4.38
C THR A 176 -23.92 -6.24 -3.09
N THR A 177 -24.59 -5.96 -1.98
CA THR A 177 -24.27 -6.74 -0.78
C THR A 177 -24.49 -8.19 -1.20
N ASN A 178 -23.43 -8.82 -1.74
CA ASN A 178 -23.51 -10.15 -2.32
C ASN A 178 -24.21 -11.02 -1.28
N HIS A 179 -25.39 -11.56 -1.62
CA HIS A 179 -26.01 -12.58 -0.80
C HIS A 179 -25.04 -13.75 -0.85
N ILE A 180 -24.19 -13.88 0.16
CA ILE A 180 -23.21 -14.94 0.27
C ILE A 180 -23.89 -16.09 1.01
N GLU A 181 -23.63 -17.31 0.58
CA GLU A 181 -24.01 -18.50 1.31
C GLU A 181 -22.77 -19.34 1.64
N LEU A 182 -22.85 -20.02 2.78
CA LEU A 182 -21.81 -20.92 3.26
C LEU A 182 -22.16 -22.35 2.86
N ARG A 183 -21.19 -23.07 2.31
CA ARG A 183 -21.32 -24.48 1.96
C ARG A 183 -20.12 -25.27 2.49
N ASN A 184 -20.35 -26.51 2.91
CA ASN A 184 -19.25 -27.43 3.19
C ASN A 184 -18.63 -27.85 1.84
N ILE A 185 -17.32 -28.05 1.82
CA ILE A 185 -16.63 -28.69 0.71
C ILE A 185 -16.65 -30.19 1.01
N GLU A 186 -17.29 -30.99 0.17
CA GLU A 186 -17.38 -32.45 0.30
C GLU A 186 -16.19 -33.15 -0.36
N ASP A 187 -15.74 -32.60 -1.50
CA ASP A 187 -14.67 -33.17 -2.29
C ASP A 187 -13.84 -32.06 -2.95
N TRP A 188 -12.63 -31.86 -2.44
CA TRP A 188 -11.74 -30.79 -2.87
C TRP A 188 -11.46 -30.78 -4.38
N GLU A 189 -11.17 -31.96 -4.95
CA GLU A 189 -10.80 -32.10 -6.35
C GLU A 189 -12.03 -32.06 -7.25
N LYS A 190 -13.08 -32.81 -6.89
CA LYS A 190 -14.31 -32.90 -7.69
C LYS A 190 -15.04 -31.56 -7.80
N GLU A 191 -14.95 -30.72 -6.76
CA GLU A 191 -15.52 -29.38 -6.76
C GLU A 191 -14.65 -28.33 -7.46
N GLY A 192 -13.48 -28.72 -7.99
CA GLY A 192 -12.59 -27.82 -8.72
C GLY A 192 -11.93 -26.76 -7.85
N MET A 193 -11.76 -27.01 -6.54
CA MET A 193 -11.21 -26.04 -5.60
C MET A 193 -9.80 -25.56 -5.97
N PRO A 194 -8.85 -26.41 -6.39
CA PRO A 194 -7.53 -25.96 -6.81
C PRO A 194 -7.58 -24.89 -7.92
N LEU A 195 -8.47 -25.08 -8.90
CA LEU A 195 -8.60 -24.17 -10.04
C LEU A 195 -9.18 -22.82 -9.61
N GLU A 196 -10.23 -22.84 -8.80
CA GLU A 196 -10.86 -21.60 -8.31
C GLU A 196 -9.95 -20.83 -7.34
N LEU A 197 -9.18 -21.52 -6.50
CA LEU A 197 -8.17 -20.89 -5.64
C LEU A 197 -7.00 -20.33 -6.44
N ALA A 198 -6.54 -21.01 -7.49
CA ALA A 198 -5.54 -20.48 -8.41
C ALA A 198 -6.03 -19.20 -9.10
N LYS A 199 -7.32 -19.12 -9.49
CA LYS A 199 -7.94 -17.89 -9.99
C LYS A 199 -7.92 -16.78 -8.94
N ILE A 200 -8.29 -17.09 -7.69
CA ILE A 200 -8.26 -16.12 -6.57
C ILE A 200 -6.82 -15.64 -6.33
N ALA A 201 -5.83 -16.53 -6.38
CA ALA A 201 -4.41 -16.17 -6.28
C ALA A 201 -4.05 -15.16 -7.38
N VAL A 202 -4.37 -15.46 -8.64
CA VAL A 202 -4.15 -14.54 -9.78
C VAL A 202 -4.81 -13.17 -9.52
N MET A 203 -6.03 -13.14 -9.00
CA MET A 203 -6.71 -11.88 -8.66
C MET A 203 -5.98 -11.10 -7.57
N TRP A 204 -5.50 -11.75 -6.51
CA TRP A 204 -4.69 -11.11 -5.47
C TRP A 204 -3.34 -10.63 -5.99
N GLY A 205 -2.67 -11.42 -6.83
CA GLY A 205 -1.44 -11.05 -7.50
C GLY A 205 -1.62 -9.83 -8.40
N ASN A 206 -2.71 -9.76 -9.16
CA ASN A 206 -3.06 -8.62 -10.01
C ASN A 206 -3.44 -7.39 -9.19
N LYS A 207 -4.26 -7.54 -8.15
CA LYS A 207 -4.59 -6.45 -7.22
C LYS A 207 -3.33 -5.91 -6.58
N GLY A 208 -2.48 -6.82 -6.09
CA GLY A 208 -1.14 -6.54 -5.63
C GLY A 208 -0.34 -5.75 -6.66
N ARG A 209 -0.21 -6.20 -7.91
CA ARG A 209 0.50 -5.46 -8.97
C ARG A 209 -0.07 -4.08 -9.25
N LEU A 210 -1.39 -3.94 -9.27
CA LEU A 210 -2.07 -2.66 -9.53
C LEU A 210 -1.89 -1.66 -8.38
N GLU A 211 -1.96 -2.14 -7.14
CA GLU A 211 -1.77 -1.33 -5.94
C GLU A 211 -0.27 -1.09 -5.65
N ARG A 212 0.60 -2.04 -6.01
CA ARG A 212 2.05 -1.98 -5.87
C ARG A 212 2.67 -1.31 -7.10
N ARG A 213 2.72 0.03 -7.10
CA ARG A 213 3.85 0.73 -7.75
C ARG A 213 5.05 0.82 -6.80
N ARG A 214 5.44 -0.33 -6.22
CA ARG A 214 6.60 -0.44 -5.34
C ARG A 214 7.88 -0.24 -6.16
N SER A 215 8.92 0.33 -5.56
CA SER A 215 10.21 0.46 -6.26
C SER A 215 10.74 -0.92 -6.65
N THR A 216 11.50 -1.01 -7.73
CA THR A 216 12.15 -2.27 -8.16
C THR A 216 12.95 -2.92 -7.03
N GLY A 217 13.52 -2.10 -6.12
CA GLY A 217 14.20 -2.57 -4.91
C GLY A 217 13.27 -3.30 -3.94
N VAL A 218 12.08 -2.78 -3.66
CA VAL A 218 11.11 -3.46 -2.77
C VAL A 218 10.57 -4.74 -3.41
N ILE A 219 10.38 -4.75 -4.73
CA ILE A 219 9.98 -5.97 -5.46
C ILE A 219 11.07 -7.04 -5.34
N ALA A 220 12.35 -6.65 -5.51
CA ALA A 220 13.48 -7.55 -5.33
C ALA A 220 13.57 -8.08 -3.89
N ILE A 221 13.39 -7.22 -2.89
CA ILE A 221 13.35 -7.62 -1.47
C ILE A 221 12.20 -8.60 -1.20
N ASN A 222 10.99 -8.33 -1.70
CA ASN A 222 9.87 -9.24 -1.51
C ASN A 222 10.11 -10.59 -2.19
N LYS A 223 10.70 -10.59 -3.40
CA LYS A 223 11.08 -11.82 -4.09
C LYS A 223 12.13 -12.59 -3.28
N GLU A 224 13.13 -11.90 -2.74
CA GLU A 224 14.13 -12.49 -1.85
C GLU A 224 13.49 -13.06 -0.59
N ASP A 225 12.63 -12.30 0.10
CA ASP A 225 11.90 -12.73 1.29
C ASP A 225 11.04 -13.96 1.00
N ARG A 226 10.39 -14.04 -0.18
CA ARG A 226 9.67 -15.24 -0.64
C ARG A 226 10.57 -16.44 -0.80
N THR A 227 11.72 -16.28 -1.44
CA THR A 227 12.67 -17.39 -1.66
C THR A 227 13.30 -17.89 -0.37
N LYS A 228 13.46 -17.01 0.63
CA LYS A 228 14.05 -17.33 1.93
C LYS A 228 13.06 -17.87 2.95
N ARG A 229 11.76 -17.95 2.61
CA ARG A 229 10.68 -18.25 3.56
C ARG A 229 11.03 -19.44 4.44
N TYR A 230 11.26 -19.15 5.72
CA TYR A 230 11.20 -20.17 6.76
C TYR A 230 9.78 -20.21 7.36
N LYS A 231 9.18 -19.09 7.83
CA LYS A 231 7.81 -19.05 8.41
C LYS A 231 7.24 -17.61 8.54
N GLY A 232 6.78 -16.94 7.47
CA GLY A 232 6.19 -15.61 7.67
C GLY A 232 5.91 -14.72 6.46
N SER A 233 5.23 -13.60 6.74
CA SER A 233 5.11 -12.44 5.85
C SER A 233 6.47 -11.77 5.66
N GLY A 234 6.72 -11.20 4.48
CA GLY A 234 7.95 -10.45 4.24
C GLY A 234 7.88 -9.02 4.78
N ARG A 235 9.05 -8.37 4.81
CA ARG A 235 9.26 -7.06 5.46
C ARG A 235 8.33 -5.94 4.96
N TYR A 236 7.94 -6.01 3.69
CA TYR A 236 7.09 -5.02 3.03
C TYR A 236 5.81 -5.62 2.47
N TRP A 237 5.35 -6.74 3.02
CA TRP A 237 4.17 -7.41 2.51
C TRP A 237 2.90 -6.70 2.96
N GLY A 238 1.99 -6.51 2.01
CA GLY A 238 0.62 -6.09 2.26
C GLY A 238 -0.31 -7.30 2.21
N GLN A 239 -1.58 -7.05 2.51
CA GLN A 239 -2.63 -8.08 2.45
C GLN A 239 -2.70 -8.74 1.07
N GLU A 240 -2.35 -8.03 0.01
CA GLU A 240 -2.31 -8.54 -1.36
C GLU A 240 -1.16 -9.51 -1.61
N ASP A 241 -0.03 -9.32 -0.94
CA ASP A 241 1.11 -10.25 -1.01
C ASP A 241 0.75 -11.53 -0.26
N ASP A 242 0.28 -11.40 0.98
CA ASP A 242 -0.15 -12.51 1.82
C ASP A 242 -1.30 -13.29 1.17
N GLY A 243 -2.28 -12.59 0.60
CA GLY A 243 -3.44 -13.19 -0.05
C GLY A 243 -3.11 -14.00 -1.29
N TRP A 244 -2.10 -13.57 -2.07
CA TRP A 244 -1.60 -14.36 -3.21
C TRP A 244 -0.97 -15.66 -2.73
N ASP A 245 -0.08 -15.58 -1.75
CA ASP A 245 0.63 -16.74 -1.23
C ASP A 245 -0.31 -17.71 -0.53
N VAL A 246 -1.21 -17.23 0.34
CA VAL A 246 -2.23 -18.09 0.99
C VAL A 246 -3.13 -18.77 -0.05
N ALA A 247 -3.56 -18.07 -1.10
CA ALA A 247 -4.37 -18.68 -2.15
C ALA A 247 -3.59 -19.73 -2.96
N LYS A 248 -2.31 -19.47 -3.25
CA LYS A 248 -1.42 -20.39 -3.98
C LYS A 248 -1.13 -21.64 -3.14
N ASP A 249 -0.74 -21.47 -1.89
CA ASP A 249 -0.49 -22.56 -0.95
C ASP A 249 -1.76 -23.39 -0.72
N MET A 250 -2.91 -22.71 -0.58
CA MET A 250 -4.20 -23.39 -0.50
C MET A 250 -4.62 -24.07 -1.79
N ALA A 251 -4.16 -23.66 -2.97
CA ALA A 251 -4.50 -24.37 -4.21
C ALA A 251 -3.69 -25.67 -4.37
N TYR A 252 -2.44 -25.71 -3.90
CA TYR A 252 -1.47 -26.71 -4.34
C TYR A 252 -0.86 -27.57 -3.24
N GLU A 253 -1.00 -27.21 -1.96
CA GLU A 253 -0.53 -28.09 -0.89
C GLU A 253 -1.43 -29.32 -0.72
N LYS A 254 -0.83 -30.38 -0.17
CA LYS A 254 -1.62 -31.52 0.33
C LYS A 254 -2.29 -31.07 1.63
N HIS A 255 -3.58 -30.77 1.59
CA HIS A 255 -4.38 -30.31 2.74
C HIS A 255 -4.64 -31.41 3.80
N LYS A 256 -3.68 -32.29 4.03
CA LYS A 256 -3.74 -33.27 5.11
C LYS A 256 -3.75 -32.50 6.44
N PRO A 257 -4.60 -32.90 7.40
CA PRO A 257 -4.55 -32.33 8.75
C PRO A 257 -3.14 -32.46 9.32
N THR A 258 -2.73 -31.53 10.17
CA THR A 258 -1.39 -31.58 10.80
C THR A 258 -1.20 -32.84 11.65
N GLU A 259 -2.25 -33.26 12.36
CA GLU A 259 -2.30 -34.54 13.06
C GLU A 259 -3.16 -35.53 12.26
N PRO A 260 -2.71 -36.77 11.99
CA PRO A 260 -3.43 -37.71 11.12
C PRO A 260 -4.89 -37.96 11.50
N ASP A 261 -5.21 -37.94 12.80
CA ASP A 261 -6.54 -38.21 13.34
C ASP A 261 -7.36 -36.94 13.62
N ALA A 262 -6.78 -35.75 13.38
CA ALA A 262 -7.47 -34.49 13.61
C ALA A 262 -8.65 -34.33 12.65
N LYS A 263 -9.79 -33.91 13.20
CA LYS A 263 -10.92 -33.49 12.38
C LYS A 263 -10.55 -32.21 11.65
N GLN A 264 -10.95 -32.12 10.39
CA GLN A 264 -10.78 -30.92 9.58
C GLN A 264 -12.14 -30.51 9.01
N TRP A 265 -12.40 -29.22 8.95
CA TRP A 265 -13.57 -28.61 8.32
C TRP A 265 -13.09 -27.77 7.15
N ARG A 266 -13.69 -28.01 5.98
CA ARG A 266 -13.42 -27.24 4.76
C ARG A 266 -14.71 -26.56 4.33
N ILE A 267 -14.70 -25.24 4.34
CA ILE A 267 -15.90 -24.42 4.16
C ILE A 267 -15.62 -23.43 3.03
N LYS A 268 -16.57 -23.27 2.11
CA LYS A 268 -16.53 -22.25 1.07
C LYS A 268 -17.68 -21.27 1.23
N ALA A 269 -17.39 -20.02 0.89
CA ALA A 269 -18.38 -18.97 0.69
C ALA A 269 -18.61 -18.83 -0.83
N VAL A 270 -19.86 -18.83 -1.27
CA VAL A 270 -20.25 -18.64 -2.68
C VAL A 270 -21.34 -17.58 -2.79
N ILE A 271 -21.49 -16.98 -3.98
CA ILE A 271 -22.65 -16.11 -4.24
C ILE A 271 -23.90 -16.98 -4.31
N LYS A 272 -24.91 -16.64 -3.49
CA LYS A 272 -26.18 -17.35 -3.36
C LYS A 272 -26.83 -17.58 -4.72
N GLY A 273 -27.23 -18.84 -4.96
CA GLY A 273 -27.83 -19.26 -6.23
C GLY A 273 -26.84 -19.43 -7.38
N THR A 274 -25.53 -19.36 -7.10
CA THR A 274 -24.47 -19.61 -8.08
C THR A 274 -23.39 -20.51 -7.46
N ASP A 275 -22.43 -20.95 -8.27
CA ASP A 275 -21.21 -21.63 -7.78
C ASP A 275 -19.98 -20.72 -7.79
N LYS A 276 -20.17 -19.41 -7.93
CA LYS A 276 -19.07 -18.45 -7.98
C LYS A 276 -18.42 -18.33 -6.60
N LEU A 277 -17.15 -18.71 -6.52
CA LEU A 277 -16.39 -18.74 -5.27
C LEU A 277 -16.06 -17.33 -4.76
N VAL A 278 -16.41 -17.09 -3.50
CA VAL A 278 -16.17 -15.85 -2.76
C VAL A 278 -15.05 -16.01 -1.73
N GLY A 279 -14.85 -17.21 -1.22
CA GLY A 279 -13.73 -17.49 -0.31
C GLY A 279 -13.74 -18.91 0.22
N VAL A 280 -12.65 -19.29 0.87
CA VAL A 280 -12.43 -20.62 1.43
C VAL A 280 -11.81 -20.51 2.82
N LEU A 281 -12.18 -21.44 3.69
CA LEU A 281 -11.70 -21.58 5.05
C LEU A 281 -11.37 -23.05 5.32
N ILE A 282 -10.23 -23.29 5.95
CA ILE A 282 -9.84 -24.59 6.49
C ILE A 282 -9.58 -24.44 7.99
N VAL A 283 -10.32 -25.19 8.80
CA VAL A 283 -10.15 -25.29 10.25
C VAL A 283 -9.82 -26.73 10.58
N GLU A 284 -8.93 -26.96 11.54
CA GLU A 284 -8.60 -28.30 12.04
C GLU A 284 -8.58 -28.34 13.57
N GLU A 285 -8.75 -29.52 14.13
CA GLU A 285 -8.59 -29.79 15.56
C GLU A 285 -7.09 -29.95 15.87
N ARG A 286 -6.60 -29.31 16.93
CA ARG A 286 -5.21 -29.43 17.43
C ARG A 286 -5.21 -29.34 18.94
N ASP A 287 -4.58 -30.28 19.63
CA ASP A 287 -4.40 -30.23 21.10
C ASP A 287 -5.68 -29.88 21.91
N GLY A 288 -6.86 -30.32 21.44
CA GLY A 288 -8.14 -30.01 22.08
C GLY A 288 -8.69 -28.59 21.84
N SER A 289 -8.03 -27.78 21.01
CA SER A 289 -8.55 -26.53 20.45
C SER A 289 -8.89 -26.67 18.96
N LEU A 290 -9.57 -25.67 18.40
CA LEU A 290 -9.65 -25.50 16.96
C LEU A 290 -8.49 -24.60 16.51
N TYR A 291 -7.97 -24.85 15.30
CA TYR A 291 -6.97 -24.03 14.67
C TYR A 291 -7.45 -23.61 13.28
N LEU A 292 -7.60 -22.29 13.07
CA LEU A 292 -7.87 -21.75 11.75
C LEU A 292 -6.55 -21.78 10.98
N ARG A 293 -6.37 -22.85 10.20
CA ARG A 293 -5.16 -23.04 9.40
C ARG A 293 -5.08 -22.02 8.30
N TRP A 294 -6.13 -21.88 7.49
CA TRP A 294 -6.16 -20.89 6.42
C TRP A 294 -7.53 -20.29 6.17
N MET A 295 -7.53 -19.04 5.73
CA MET A 295 -8.71 -18.35 5.23
C MET A 295 -8.32 -17.42 4.10
N ILE A 296 -9.06 -17.46 3.00
CA ILE A 296 -8.85 -16.55 1.88
C ILE A 296 -10.17 -16.11 1.27
N GLY A 297 -10.29 -14.80 1.02
CA GLY A 297 -11.41 -14.21 0.30
C GLY A 297 -11.03 -13.86 -1.13
N ASN A 298 -12.01 -13.81 -2.03
CA ASN A 298 -11.87 -13.26 -3.36
C ASN A 298 -11.71 -11.73 -3.25
N PRO A 299 -10.61 -11.14 -3.74
CA PRO A 299 -10.34 -9.71 -3.55
C PRO A 299 -11.32 -8.80 -4.30
N ASN A 300 -12.01 -9.34 -5.30
CA ASN A 300 -12.97 -8.61 -6.12
C ASN A 300 -14.41 -8.73 -5.60
N ILE A 301 -14.65 -9.56 -4.57
CA ILE A 301 -15.99 -9.80 -4.02
C ILE A 301 -15.98 -9.51 -2.53
N LYS A 302 -16.65 -8.42 -2.13
CA LYS A 302 -16.75 -8.04 -0.71
C LYS A 302 -17.60 -9.03 0.08
N GLY A 303 -17.31 -9.15 1.37
CA GLY A 303 -18.09 -9.92 2.34
C GLY A 303 -17.62 -11.35 2.58
N GLY A 304 -16.73 -11.89 1.73
CA GLY A 304 -16.21 -13.26 1.87
C GLY A 304 -15.59 -13.55 3.23
N GLY A 305 -14.65 -12.70 3.67
CA GLY A 305 -14.02 -12.85 4.99
C GLY A 305 -15.04 -12.80 6.14
N THR A 306 -16.01 -11.89 6.09
CA THR A 306 -17.06 -11.78 7.10
C THR A 306 -17.94 -13.03 7.16
N ALA A 307 -18.33 -13.58 6.00
CA ALA A 307 -19.11 -14.82 5.94
C ALA A 307 -18.33 -16.02 6.49
N LEU A 308 -17.05 -16.16 6.12
CA LEU A 308 -16.19 -17.25 6.62
C LEU A 308 -15.95 -17.13 8.14
N LEU A 309 -15.75 -15.91 8.66
CA LEU A 309 -15.64 -15.69 10.11
C LEU A 309 -16.96 -15.96 10.85
N ALA A 310 -18.11 -15.77 10.21
CA ALA A 310 -19.38 -16.24 10.74
C ALA A 310 -19.42 -17.77 10.83
N ALA A 311 -18.89 -18.47 9.81
CA ALA A 311 -18.76 -19.93 9.83
C ALA A 311 -17.88 -20.43 10.99
N VAL A 312 -16.78 -19.71 11.29
CA VAL A 312 -15.93 -19.99 12.46
C VAL A 312 -16.73 -19.89 13.76
N LYS A 313 -17.53 -18.84 13.94
CA LYS A 313 -18.37 -18.66 15.14
C LYS A 313 -19.41 -19.79 15.26
N ILE A 314 -20.04 -20.17 14.15
CA ILE A 314 -20.99 -21.30 14.12
C ILE A 314 -20.29 -22.60 14.55
N LEU A 315 -19.11 -22.89 13.99
CA LEU A 315 -18.32 -24.07 14.31
C LEU A 315 -17.93 -24.10 15.80
N LEU A 316 -17.46 -22.98 16.34
CA LEU A 316 -17.08 -22.87 17.74
C LEU A 316 -18.28 -23.00 18.69
N GLN A 317 -19.47 -22.56 18.25
CA GLN A 317 -20.72 -22.67 19.02
C GLN A 317 -21.38 -24.04 18.92
N ALA A 318 -20.97 -24.90 17.98
CA ALA A 318 -21.51 -26.25 17.86
C ALA A 318 -21.28 -27.10 19.13
N HIS A 319 -22.13 -28.10 19.32
CA HIS A 319 -22.02 -29.01 20.45
C HIS A 319 -20.84 -29.96 20.26
N GLY A 320 -20.03 -30.16 21.31
CA GLY A 320 -18.88 -31.06 21.28
C GLY A 320 -17.67 -30.55 20.49
N THR A 321 -17.64 -29.27 20.12
CA THR A 321 -16.44 -28.58 19.63
C THR A 321 -15.72 -27.87 20.78
N ALA A 322 -14.43 -27.58 20.56
CA ALA A 322 -13.56 -26.92 21.52
C ALA A 322 -14.10 -25.56 21.99
N ASP A 323 -13.55 -25.07 23.10
CA ASP A 323 -13.95 -23.79 23.71
C ASP A 323 -13.21 -22.58 23.15
N LYS A 324 -12.21 -22.79 22.28
CA LYS A 324 -11.50 -21.71 21.59
C LYS A 324 -11.05 -22.13 20.19
N ILE A 325 -10.83 -21.13 19.35
CA ILE A 325 -10.12 -21.27 18.08
C ILE A 325 -8.94 -20.32 18.02
N ASP A 326 -7.77 -20.87 17.74
CA ASP A 326 -6.51 -20.15 17.61
C ASP A 326 -6.22 -19.90 16.11
N VAL A 327 -5.55 -18.81 15.79
CA VAL A 327 -5.12 -18.48 14.43
C VAL A 327 -3.75 -17.81 14.45
N THR A 328 -2.83 -18.31 13.64
CA THR A 328 -1.56 -17.63 13.34
C THR A 328 -1.73 -16.90 12.02
N SER A 329 -1.56 -15.58 12.01
CA SER A 329 -1.84 -14.78 10.81
C SER A 329 -0.76 -13.73 10.55
N ALA A 330 -0.63 -13.36 9.28
CA ALA A 330 0.06 -12.16 8.84
C ALA A 330 -0.53 -10.90 9.48
N TYR A 331 0.32 -10.00 9.99
CA TYR A 331 -0.07 -8.74 10.65
C TYR A 331 -1.08 -7.91 9.84
N THR A 332 -1.00 -7.98 8.51
CA THR A 332 -1.88 -7.28 7.56
C THR A 332 -3.37 -7.67 7.72
N ALA A 333 -3.68 -8.84 8.29
CA ALA A 333 -5.04 -9.30 8.52
C ALA A 333 -5.58 -9.02 9.95
N LYS A 334 -4.76 -8.43 10.84
CA LYS A 334 -5.12 -8.12 12.24
C LYS A 334 -6.45 -7.40 12.40
N ASP A 335 -6.67 -6.37 11.60
CA ASP A 335 -7.91 -5.58 11.67
C ASP A 335 -9.14 -6.42 11.30
N SER A 336 -9.00 -7.41 10.42
CA SER A 336 -10.11 -8.27 10.02
C SER A 336 -10.51 -9.22 11.16
N TYR A 337 -9.54 -9.82 11.85
CA TYR A 337 -9.78 -10.73 12.96
C TYR A 337 -10.25 -10.00 14.23
N THR A 338 -9.65 -8.86 14.57
CA THR A 338 -10.06 -8.07 15.75
C THR A 338 -11.49 -7.54 15.60
N LYS A 339 -11.90 -7.13 14.39
CA LYS A 339 -13.31 -6.79 14.10
C LYS A 339 -14.26 -7.99 14.29
N ALA A 340 -13.76 -9.21 14.19
CA ALA A 340 -14.50 -10.45 14.45
C ALA A 340 -14.37 -10.97 15.89
N ASP A 341 -13.85 -10.14 16.81
CA ASP A 341 -13.71 -10.40 18.25
C ASP A 341 -12.57 -11.36 18.63
N PHE A 342 -11.64 -11.61 17.72
CA PHE A 342 -10.39 -12.28 18.09
C PHE A 342 -9.54 -11.35 18.96
N VAL A 343 -8.93 -11.93 19.99
CA VAL A 343 -8.03 -11.25 20.92
C VAL A 343 -6.60 -11.66 20.58
N VAL A 344 -5.70 -10.68 20.47
CA VAL A 344 -4.27 -10.93 20.27
C VAL A 344 -3.70 -11.53 21.55
N ASN A 345 -2.99 -12.65 21.45
CA ASN A 345 -2.35 -13.29 22.60
C ASN A 345 -1.25 -12.36 23.14
N LYS A 346 -1.21 -12.18 24.47
CA LYS A 346 -0.29 -11.21 25.11
C LYS A 346 1.15 -11.72 25.21
N ASP A 347 1.35 -13.04 25.17
CA ASP A 347 2.68 -13.62 25.29
C ASP A 347 3.58 -13.20 24.11
N ASP A 348 3.00 -12.84 22.96
CA ASP A 348 3.70 -12.23 21.81
C ASP A 348 4.06 -10.74 22.03
N GLN A 349 3.53 -10.08 23.07
CA GLN A 349 3.80 -8.67 23.36
C GLN A 349 4.98 -8.46 24.32
N ASP A 350 5.25 -9.43 25.21
CA ASP A 350 6.17 -9.24 26.34
C ASP A 350 7.60 -9.79 26.10
N GLU A 351 7.83 -10.58 25.05
CA GLU A 351 9.16 -11.15 24.74
C GLU A 351 10.14 -10.14 24.10
N GLU A 352 9.70 -9.01 23.55
CA GLU A 352 10.62 -7.96 23.04
C GLU A 352 11.02 -6.91 24.10
N ASP A 353 10.36 -6.88 25.26
CA ASP A 353 10.62 -5.86 26.28
C ASP A 353 11.76 -6.22 27.26
N ASN A 354 12.21 -7.49 27.28
CA ASN A 354 13.21 -7.97 28.25
C ASN A 354 14.60 -8.28 27.67
N ALA A 355 14.87 -7.98 26.40
CA ALA A 355 16.14 -8.35 25.76
C ALA A 355 17.28 -7.31 25.93
N ASP A 356 17.03 -6.13 26.51
CA ASP A 356 18.01 -5.03 26.59
C ASP A 356 18.27 -4.46 28.00
N GLU A 357 17.75 -5.06 29.08
CA GLU A 357 17.90 -4.48 30.43
C GLU A 357 19.25 -4.72 31.13
N ASP A 358 20.16 -5.56 30.59
CA ASP A 358 21.45 -5.81 31.26
C ASP A 358 22.56 -4.79 30.97
N HIS A 359 22.30 -3.77 30.14
CA HIS A 359 23.26 -2.68 29.92
C HIS A 359 22.60 -1.31 29.71
N LYS A 360 22.27 -0.59 30.81
CA LYS A 360 22.93 0.70 31.10
C LYS A 360 22.35 1.43 32.31
N GLU A 361 23.28 1.71 33.20
CA GLU A 361 23.34 2.85 34.10
C GLU A 361 22.92 4.16 33.39
N LYS A 362 21.89 4.81 33.96
CA LYS A 362 21.60 6.26 33.99
C LYS A 362 22.02 7.08 32.77
N ASP A 363 21.04 7.44 31.94
CA ASP A 363 20.94 8.80 31.41
C ASP A 363 19.47 9.10 31.03
N ASP A 364 18.85 9.95 31.85
CA ASP A 364 17.50 10.48 31.65
C ASP A 364 17.46 11.38 30.41
N LYS A 365 17.06 10.84 29.25
CA LYS A 365 16.51 11.64 28.14
C LYS A 365 15.40 10.90 27.41
N GLU A 366 14.20 11.47 27.55
CA GLU A 366 13.06 11.45 26.63
C GLU A 366 13.22 10.54 25.41
N LYS A 367 12.57 9.38 25.45
CA LYS A 367 12.19 8.62 24.26
C LYS A 367 10.75 8.12 24.39
N ASP A 368 9.81 9.00 24.07
CA ASP A 368 8.54 8.59 23.46
C ASP A 368 8.87 8.11 22.03
N GLY A 369 9.45 6.91 21.94
CA GLY A 369 9.57 6.19 20.69
C GLY A 369 8.42 5.22 20.60
N ASP A 370 7.42 5.52 19.76
CA ASP A 370 6.46 4.52 19.27
C ASP A 370 7.27 3.27 18.85
N LYS A 371 7.20 2.20 19.64
CA LYS A 371 7.79 0.91 19.25
C LYS A 371 6.93 0.36 18.12
N GLU A 372 7.33 0.67 16.88
CA GLU A 372 6.80 0.00 15.69
C GLU A 372 7.08 -1.50 15.84
N HIS A 373 6.04 -2.31 16.07
CA HIS A 373 6.10 -3.75 15.83
C HIS A 373 6.84 -3.99 14.51
N LYS A 374 7.82 -4.90 14.50
CA LYS A 374 8.58 -5.22 13.29
C LYS A 374 7.61 -5.71 12.21
N LYS A 375 7.35 -4.85 11.23
CA LYS A 375 6.57 -5.18 10.03
C LYS A 375 7.12 -6.48 9.43
N GLY A 376 6.37 -7.58 9.53
CA GLY A 376 6.75 -8.89 9.00
C GLY A 376 6.48 -10.07 9.93
N GLU A 377 6.27 -9.86 11.23
CA GLU A 377 6.03 -10.97 12.17
C GLU A 377 4.59 -11.49 12.07
N GLU A 378 4.47 -12.82 12.13
CA GLU A 378 3.19 -13.49 12.39
C GLU A 378 2.77 -13.21 13.83
N PHE A 379 1.47 -13.20 14.09
CA PHE A 379 0.95 -13.03 15.43
C PHE A 379 -0.19 -14.00 15.67
N GLU A 380 -0.35 -14.40 16.93
CA GLU A 380 -1.41 -15.32 17.32
C GLU A 380 -2.63 -14.56 17.83
N LEU A 381 -3.81 -14.95 17.36
CA LEU A 381 -5.07 -14.53 17.94
C LEU A 381 -5.90 -15.72 18.38
N THR A 382 -6.69 -15.49 19.41
CA THR A 382 -7.64 -16.46 19.96
C THR A 382 -9.04 -15.89 19.94
N LEU A 383 -10.02 -16.69 19.51
CA LEU A 383 -11.44 -16.42 19.71
C LEU A 383 -12.01 -17.48 20.65
N SER A 384 -12.48 -17.06 21.82
CA SER A 384 -13.16 -17.96 22.77
C SER A 384 -14.62 -18.19 22.39
N LYS A 385 -15.19 -19.31 22.83
CA LYS A 385 -16.61 -19.63 22.67
C LYS A 385 -17.50 -18.59 23.35
N ALA A 386 -17.07 -18.03 24.47
CA ALA A 386 -17.75 -16.93 25.15
C ALA A 386 -17.75 -15.64 24.32
N ASP A 387 -16.61 -15.27 23.74
CA ASP A 387 -16.48 -14.07 22.90
C ASP A 387 -17.24 -14.21 21.58
N SER A 388 -17.26 -15.41 21.00
CA SER A 388 -18.01 -15.68 19.76
C SER A 388 -19.50 -15.39 19.88
N ARG A 389 -20.07 -15.44 21.10
CA ARG A 389 -21.48 -15.19 21.39
C ARG A 389 -21.81 -13.71 21.59
N LYS A 390 -20.80 -12.84 21.79
CA LYS A 390 -21.00 -11.40 22.04
C LYS A 390 -21.60 -10.70 20.83
N LYS A 391 -21.08 -10.98 19.63
CA LYS A 391 -21.65 -10.47 18.37
C LYS A 391 -22.59 -11.50 17.76
N THR A 392 -23.78 -11.06 17.42
CA THR A 392 -24.80 -11.89 16.78
C THR A 392 -24.33 -12.34 15.40
N ILE A 393 -24.42 -13.65 15.12
CA ILE A 393 -24.22 -14.21 13.78
C ILE A 393 -25.36 -13.70 12.87
N PRO A 394 -25.05 -13.12 11.69
CA PRO A 394 -26.06 -12.68 10.73
C PRO A 394 -27.05 -13.80 10.42
N GLU A 395 -28.33 -13.45 10.32
CA GLU A 395 -29.44 -14.42 10.25
C GLU A 395 -29.31 -15.36 9.04
N GLU A 396 -28.81 -14.84 7.92
CA GLU A 396 -28.57 -15.57 6.68
C GLU A 396 -27.60 -16.75 6.83
N TYR A 397 -26.71 -16.72 7.83
CA TYR A 397 -25.72 -17.79 8.06
C TYR A 397 -26.13 -18.77 9.15
N ARG A 398 -27.16 -18.47 9.97
CA ARG A 398 -27.52 -19.30 11.14
C ARG A 398 -27.97 -20.72 10.78
N SER A 399 -28.45 -20.91 9.56
CA SER A 399 -28.86 -22.22 9.05
C SER A 399 -27.69 -23.11 8.60
N PHE A 400 -26.49 -22.54 8.46
CA PHE A 400 -25.31 -23.30 8.07
C PHE A 400 -24.86 -24.23 9.19
N VAL A 401 -24.58 -25.50 8.84
CA VAL A 401 -24.08 -26.51 9.77
C VAL A 401 -22.73 -27.02 9.25
N PRO A 402 -21.62 -26.75 9.96
CA PRO A 402 -20.30 -27.21 9.53
C PRO A 402 -20.18 -28.72 9.75
N ILE A 403 -19.67 -29.43 8.74
CA ILE A 403 -19.50 -30.89 8.76
C ILE A 403 -18.00 -31.19 8.61
N PRO A 404 -17.43 -32.11 9.42
CA PRO A 404 -16.04 -32.53 9.23
C PRO A 404 -15.83 -33.14 7.83
N TYR A 405 -14.78 -32.69 7.15
CA TYR A 405 -14.31 -33.20 5.88
C TYR A 405 -13.93 -34.69 6.00
N GLY A 406 -14.21 -35.47 4.95
CA GLY A 406 -13.86 -36.89 4.89
C GLY A 406 -14.79 -37.85 5.65
N LYS A 407 -15.69 -37.37 6.51
CA LYS A 407 -16.57 -38.23 7.33
C LYS A 407 -17.45 -39.21 6.52
N ASN A 408 -17.68 -38.92 5.24
CA ASN A 408 -18.52 -39.73 4.35
C ASN A 408 -17.74 -40.55 3.30
N LYS A 409 -16.40 -40.45 3.24
CA LYS A 409 -15.60 -41.19 2.26
C LYS A 409 -14.98 -42.42 2.91
N LYS A 410 -15.36 -43.61 2.41
CA LYS A 410 -14.45 -44.77 2.43
C LYS A 410 -13.38 -44.48 1.39
N GLU A 411 -12.26 -43.91 1.80
CA GLU A 411 -11.19 -43.51 0.86
C GLU A 411 -10.54 -44.75 0.22
N GLU A 412 -10.78 -44.96 -1.07
CA GLU A 412 -9.77 -45.57 -1.93
C GLU A 412 -8.73 -44.47 -2.21
N GLU A 413 -7.59 -44.50 -1.53
CA GLU A 413 -6.46 -43.62 -1.78
C GLU A 413 -5.96 -43.83 -3.22
N LYS A 414 -6.47 -43.05 -4.17
CA LYS A 414 -5.75 -42.79 -5.41
C LYS A 414 -4.90 -41.56 -5.17
N GLU A 415 -3.58 -41.76 -5.07
CA GLU A 415 -2.65 -40.65 -5.02
C GLU A 415 -2.90 -39.71 -6.22
N PRO A 416 -3.18 -38.43 -6.00
CA PRO A 416 -3.30 -37.49 -7.11
C PRO A 416 -1.92 -37.34 -7.76
N HIS A 417 -1.77 -37.88 -8.96
CA HIS A 417 -0.63 -37.63 -9.85
C HIS A 417 -0.71 -36.19 -10.38
N LEU A 418 -0.39 -35.20 -9.54
CA LEU A 418 -0.02 -33.86 -9.99
C LEU A 418 1.47 -33.67 -9.76
N ASN A 419 2.25 -34.17 -10.71
CA ASN A 419 3.70 -34.02 -10.79
C ASN A 419 4.12 -32.61 -11.27
N ASN A 420 3.27 -31.60 -11.08
CA ASN A 420 3.39 -30.26 -11.65
C ASN A 420 3.85 -29.21 -10.62
N LYS A 421 4.71 -29.60 -9.65
CA LYS A 421 5.54 -28.62 -8.93
C LYS A 421 6.67 -28.17 -9.86
N LYS A 422 6.33 -27.57 -11.01
CA LYS A 422 7.28 -26.73 -11.73
C LYS A 422 7.46 -25.48 -10.87
N GLU A 423 8.70 -25.04 -10.64
CA GLU A 423 8.94 -23.76 -9.97
C GLU A 423 8.22 -22.67 -10.77
N LEU A 424 7.17 -22.20 -10.13
CA LEU A 424 6.15 -21.35 -10.70
C LEU A 424 6.62 -19.91 -10.42
N ASP A 425 7.14 -19.21 -11.44
CA ASP A 425 7.55 -17.80 -11.39
C ASP A 425 6.37 -16.87 -11.71
N GLU A 426 6.22 -15.75 -10.98
CA GLU A 426 5.00 -14.91 -11.02
C GLU A 426 4.48 -14.57 -12.43
N GLU A 427 5.38 -14.42 -13.39
CA GLU A 427 5.06 -13.94 -14.73
C GLU A 427 4.76 -15.09 -15.72
N GLY A 428 5.49 -16.19 -15.64
CA GLY A 428 5.18 -17.43 -16.35
C GLY A 428 3.92 -18.09 -15.79
N ASP A 429 3.68 -18.00 -14.49
CA ASP A 429 2.53 -18.57 -13.78
C ASP A 429 1.22 -17.92 -14.16
N LEU A 430 1.20 -16.58 -14.18
CA LEU A 430 0.02 -15.83 -14.58
C LEU A 430 -0.30 -16.12 -16.04
N ARG A 431 0.71 -16.21 -16.91
CA ARG A 431 0.52 -16.55 -18.33
C ARG A 431 0.07 -17.99 -18.52
N GLU A 432 0.67 -18.96 -17.84
CA GLU A 432 0.31 -20.37 -17.93
C GLU A 432 -1.05 -20.62 -17.28
N ALA A 433 -1.34 -20.01 -16.12
CA ALA A 433 -2.65 -20.06 -15.49
C ALA A 433 -3.71 -19.41 -16.37
N MET A 434 -3.47 -18.21 -16.94
CA MET A 434 -4.39 -17.60 -17.91
C MET A 434 -4.60 -18.50 -19.13
N ARG A 435 -3.53 -19.14 -19.65
CA ARG A 435 -3.60 -20.10 -20.75
C ARG A 435 -4.44 -21.33 -20.40
N ILE A 436 -4.20 -21.95 -19.25
CA ILE A 436 -4.96 -23.10 -18.73
C ILE A 436 -6.43 -22.72 -18.51
N LEU A 437 -6.68 -21.49 -18.07
CA LEU A 437 -8.01 -20.95 -17.79
C LEU A 437 -8.74 -20.44 -19.03
N GLY A 438 -8.11 -20.47 -20.22
CA GLY A 438 -8.69 -19.93 -21.45
C GLY A 438 -8.94 -18.41 -21.40
N LEU A 439 -8.28 -17.70 -20.48
CA LEU A 439 -8.31 -16.25 -20.41
C LEU A 439 -7.20 -15.75 -21.34
N GLY A 440 -7.56 -15.08 -22.44
CA GLY A 440 -6.62 -14.65 -23.49
C GLY A 440 -5.40 -13.89 -22.94
N SER A 441 -4.26 -13.95 -23.64
CA SER A 441 -3.05 -13.27 -23.19
C SER A 441 -3.27 -11.76 -23.07
N LEU A 442 -2.78 -11.18 -21.96
CA LEU A 442 -2.60 -9.74 -21.84
C LEU A 442 -1.33 -9.39 -22.60
N ASP A 443 -1.46 -9.19 -23.92
CA ASP A 443 -0.41 -8.61 -24.76
C ASP A 443 -0.35 -7.08 -24.60
#